data_AF-A0A529NPB3-F1
#
_entry.id   AF-A0A529NPB3-F1
#
_cell.length_a   1.000
_cell.length_b   1.000
_cell.length_c   1.000
_cell.angle_alpha   90.00
_cell.angle_beta   90.00
_cell.angle_gamma   90.00
#
_symmetry.space_group_name_H-M   'P 1'
#
loop_
_entity.id
_entity.type
_entity.pdbx_description
1 polymer ?
#
loop_
_entity_poly.entity_id
_entity_poly.type
_entity_poly.pdbx_seq_one_letter_code
_entity_poly.pdbx_strand_id
1 'polypeptide(L)'
;VLSLYPLDSFVDDAAARMEIVGNPDEIPPVQKEVQKEIDKAEGKAWPMISIERYAFYERAKKAYCVIQTGERRFYGCFAFRKGVIPPDAE
;
A
#
# COMPACT_ATOMS: atom_id res chain seq x y z
N VAL A 1 0.07 -8.52 -7.80
CA VAL A 1 1.26 -8.07 -7.03
C VAL A 1 1.41 -8.89 -5.76
N LEU A 2 0.51 -8.75 -4.78
CA LEU A 2 0.64 -9.36 -3.44
C LEU A 2 0.62 -10.89 -3.42
N SER A 3 0.13 -11.56 -4.47
CA SER A 3 0.22 -13.02 -4.62
C SER A 3 1.65 -13.57 -4.66
N LEU A 4 2.66 -12.73 -4.91
CA LEU A 4 4.08 -13.09 -4.99
C LEU A 4 4.98 -12.12 -4.20
N TYR A 5 4.41 -11.06 -3.63
CA TYR A 5 5.17 -9.96 -3.04
C TYR A 5 4.77 -9.80 -1.57
N PRO A 6 5.53 -10.38 -0.63
CA PRO A 6 5.22 -10.25 0.80
C PRO A 6 5.43 -8.80 1.24
N LEU A 7 4.58 -8.31 2.13
CA LEU A 7 4.79 -7.02 2.78
C LEU A 7 5.82 -7.12 3.91
N ASP A 8 6.50 -6.01 4.16
CA ASP A 8 7.54 -5.92 5.18
C ASP A 8 6.95 -5.92 6.60
N SER A 9 7.10 -7.03 7.31
CA SER A 9 6.62 -7.19 8.68
C SER A 9 7.50 -6.54 9.75
N PHE A 10 8.65 -5.97 9.38
CA PHE A 10 9.57 -5.30 10.31
C PHE A 10 9.26 -3.80 10.47
N VAL A 11 8.26 -3.29 9.74
CA VAL A 11 7.88 -1.88 9.74
C VAL A 11 6.36 -1.71 9.77
N ASP A 12 5.92 -0.60 10.35
CA ASP A 12 4.49 -0.28 10.43
C ASP A 12 3.96 0.40 9.15
N ASP A 13 4.83 0.78 8.22
CA ASP A 13 4.51 1.56 7.02
C ASP A 13 4.61 0.76 5.71
N ALA A 14 4.48 -0.56 5.78
CA ALA A 14 4.70 -1.45 4.63
C ALA A 14 3.69 -1.25 3.48
N ALA A 15 2.48 -0.80 3.79
CA ALA A 15 1.45 -0.46 2.82
C ALA A 15 0.91 0.94 3.12
N ALA A 16 0.82 1.79 2.10
CA ALA A 16 0.42 3.17 2.26
C ALA A 16 -0.54 3.64 1.17
N ARG A 17 -1.46 4.53 1.57
CA ARG A 17 -2.39 5.25 0.71
C ARG A 17 -2.18 6.76 0.82
N MET A 18 -2.63 7.50 -0.19
CA MET A 18 -2.63 8.96 -0.16
C MET A 18 -3.86 9.48 0.61
N GLU A 19 -3.65 10.53 1.40
CA GLU A 19 -4.72 11.30 2.05
C GLU A 19 -5.60 12.02 1.04
N ILE A 20 -6.89 12.16 1.37
CA ILE A 20 -7.74 13.12 0.69
C ILE A 20 -7.41 14.52 1.24
N VAL A 21 -7.17 15.47 0.35
CA VAL A 21 -6.83 16.84 0.74
C VAL A 21 -7.96 17.44 1.57
N GLY A 22 -7.65 17.82 2.81
CA GLY A 22 -8.61 18.38 3.77
C GLY A 22 -9.48 17.34 4.49
N ASN A 23 -9.33 16.04 4.19
CA ASN A 23 -10.08 14.98 4.86
C ASN A 23 -9.24 13.68 4.98
N PRO A 24 -8.18 13.65 5.80
CA PRO A 24 -7.21 12.54 5.85
C PRO A 24 -7.82 11.19 6.30
N ASP A 25 -8.88 11.24 7.10
CA ASP A 25 -9.59 10.07 7.63
C ASP A 25 -10.60 9.48 6.62
N GLU A 26 -10.91 10.20 5.53
CA GLU A 26 -11.80 9.68 4.51
C GLU A 26 -11.11 8.61 3.66
N ILE A 27 -11.76 7.46 3.58
CA ILE A 27 -11.30 6.31 2.78
C ILE A 27 -12.29 6.12 1.62
N PRO A 28 -11.92 6.53 0.38
CA PRO A 28 -12.75 6.35 -0.80
C PRO A 28 -12.81 4.87 -1.22
N PRO A 29 -13.80 4.49 -2.05
CA PRO A 29 -14.01 3.09 -2.44
C PRO A 29 -12.78 2.39 -3.01
N VAL A 30 -11.98 3.06 -3.84
CA VAL A 30 -10.76 2.49 -4.43
C VAL A 30 -9.75 2.05 -3.36
N GLN A 31 -9.63 2.80 -2.26
CA GLN A 31 -8.72 2.46 -1.16
C GLN A 31 -9.29 1.30 -0.32
N LYS A 32 -10.60 1.23 -0.13
CA LYS A 32 -11.26 0.09 0.54
C LYS A 32 -11.11 -1.21 -0.25
N GLU A 33 -11.18 -1.15 -1.57
CA GLU A 33 -10.98 -2.30 -2.45
C GLU A 33 -9.54 -2.83 -2.33
N VAL A 34 -8.54 -1.95 -2.39
CA VAL A 34 -7.14 -2.35 -2.21
C VAL A 34 -6.85 -2.85 -0.80
N GLN A 35 -7.45 -2.25 0.23
CA GLN A 35 -7.36 -2.74 1.61
C GLN A 35 -7.80 -4.20 1.73
N LYS A 36 -8.91 -4.58 1.10
CA LYS A 36 -9.41 -5.96 1.11
C LYS A 36 -8.42 -6.95 0.48
N GLU A 37 -7.78 -6.55 -0.62
CA GLU A 37 -6.77 -7.40 -1.27
C GLU A 37 -5.49 -7.53 -0.43
N ILE A 38 -5.11 -6.48 0.31
CA ILE A 38 -4.00 -6.53 1.27
C ILE A 38 -4.35 -7.50 2.41
N ASP A 39 -5.51 -7.33 3.06
CA ASP A 39 -5.92 -8.16 4.18
C ASP A 39 -6.02 -9.65 3.77
N LYS A 40 -6.51 -9.90 2.56
CA LYS A 40 -6.59 -11.24 1.98
C LYS A 40 -5.22 -11.86 1.73
N ALA A 41 -4.26 -11.08 1.22
CA ALA A 41 -2.91 -11.58 0.94
C ALA A 41 -2.13 -11.88 2.24
N GLU A 42 -2.31 -11.06 3.26
CA GLU A 42 -1.64 -11.20 4.56
C GLU A 42 -2.37 -12.16 5.52
N GLY A 43 -3.61 -12.54 5.21
CA GLY A 43 -4.44 -13.42 6.03
C GLY A 43 -4.89 -12.80 7.37
N LYS A 44 -4.74 -11.48 7.53
CA LYS A 44 -5.07 -10.71 8.73
C LYS A 44 -5.36 -9.26 8.36
N ALA A 45 -5.95 -8.50 9.28
CA ALA A 45 -6.08 -7.06 9.10
C ALA A 45 -4.68 -6.41 9.00
N TRP A 46 -4.45 -5.66 7.92
CA TRP A 46 -3.22 -4.92 7.68
C TRP A 46 -3.55 -3.51 7.19
N PRO A 47 -3.96 -2.59 8.09
CA PRO A 47 -4.39 -1.26 7.69
C PRO A 47 -3.28 -0.49 6.96
N MET A 48 -3.61 0.09 5.80
CA MET A 48 -2.70 1.01 5.13
C MET A 48 -2.50 2.27 5.96
N ILE A 49 -1.25 2.75 6.03
CA ILE A 49 -0.99 4.07 6.59
C ILE A 49 -1.47 5.17 5.64
N SER A 50 -1.83 6.30 6.24
CA SER A 50 -2.23 7.51 5.53
C SER A 50 -1.02 8.41 5.33
N ILE A 51 -0.79 8.89 4.11
CA ILE A 51 0.33 9.79 3.78
C ILE A 51 -0.19 11.02 3.06
N GLU A 52 0.21 12.20 3.54
CA GLU A 52 -0.01 13.47 2.87
C GLU A 52 0.46 13.44 1.40
N ARG A 53 -0.24 14.14 0.51
CA ARG A 53 -0.05 14.11 -0.94
C ARG A 53 1.40 14.35 -1.39
N TYR A 54 2.07 15.38 -0.90
CA TYR A 54 3.46 15.67 -1.28
C TYR A 54 4.44 14.69 -0.65
N ALA A 55 4.22 14.29 0.60
CA ALA A 55 5.00 13.22 1.23
C ALA A 55 4.91 11.90 0.44
N PHE A 56 3.73 11.58 -0.12
CA PHE A 56 3.55 10.43 -1.00
C PHE A 56 4.36 10.57 -2.29
N TYR A 57 4.41 11.77 -2.89
CA TYR A 57 5.25 12.01 -4.08
C TYR A 57 6.74 11.82 -3.77
N GLU A 58 7.23 12.32 -2.64
CA GLU A 58 8.62 12.11 -2.22
C GLU A 58 8.94 10.63 -1.95
N ARG A 59 7.99 9.88 -1.38
CA ARG A 59 8.10 8.43 -1.22
C ARG A 59 8.13 7.71 -2.58
N ALA A 60 7.27 8.10 -3.52
CA ALA A 60 7.19 7.49 -4.84
C ALA A 60 8.47 7.69 -5.66
N LYS A 61 9.12 8.86 -5.57
CA LYS A 61 10.42 9.13 -6.23
C LYS A 61 11.55 8.21 -5.76
N LYS A 62 11.45 7.71 -4.52
CA LYS A 62 12.43 6.79 -3.91
C LYS A 62 12.07 5.32 -4.11
N ALA A 63 10.93 5.02 -4.73
CA ALA A 63 10.51 3.65 -4.96
C ALA A 63 11.39 2.98 -6.02
N TYR A 64 11.62 1.68 -5.86
CA TYR A 64 12.37 0.89 -6.84
C TYR A 64 11.70 0.88 -8.22
N CYS A 65 10.36 0.86 -8.25
CA CYS A 65 9.59 0.95 -9.48
C CYS A 65 8.25 1.63 -9.24
N VAL A 66 7.68 2.19 -10.31
CA VAL A 66 6.30 2.69 -10.34
C VAL A 66 5.56 1.88 -11.40
N ILE A 67 4.47 1.21 -10.99
CA ILE A 67 3.60 0.46 -11.90
C ILE A 67 2.39 1.33 -12.20
N GLN A 68 2.32 1.85 -13.43
CA GLN A 68 1.14 2.58 -13.88
C GLN A 68 0.03 1.58 -14.23
N THR A 69 -1.14 1.77 -13.63
CA THR A 69 -2.34 0.95 -13.89
C THR A 69 -3.33 1.70 -14.79
N GLY A 70 -4.41 1.03 -15.18
CA GLY A 70 -5.57 1.64 -15.83
C GLY A 70 -6.60 2.24 -14.88
N GLU A 71 -6.29 2.37 -13.58
CA GLU A 71 -7.21 2.97 -12.61
C GLU A 71 -7.43 4.46 -12.91
N ARG A 72 -8.70 4.87 -12.97
CA ARG A 72 -9.09 6.24 -13.33
C ARG A 72 -9.64 7.04 -12.15
N ARG A 73 -10.01 6.37 -11.06
CA ARG A 73 -10.54 6.99 -9.84
C ARG A 73 -9.43 7.75 -9.12
N PHE A 74 -9.77 8.90 -8.54
CA PHE A 74 -8.82 9.67 -7.74
C PHE A 74 -8.37 8.91 -6.49
N TYR A 75 -7.17 9.25 -6.01
CA TYR A 75 -6.54 8.63 -4.83
C TYR A 75 -6.33 7.11 -4.94
N GLY A 76 -6.24 6.58 -6.17
CA GLY A 76 -5.94 5.18 -6.49
C GLY A 76 -4.44 4.84 -6.55
N CYS A 77 -3.58 5.64 -5.94
CA CYS A 77 -2.15 5.37 -5.83
C CYS A 77 -1.83 4.74 -4.47
N PHE A 78 -1.01 3.69 -4.49
CA PHE A 78 -0.62 2.92 -3.31
C PHE A 78 0.89 2.67 -3.32
N ALA A 79 1.50 2.61 -2.15
CA ALA A 79 2.91 2.26 -2.01
C ALA A 79 3.07 0.99 -1.16
N PHE A 80 3.90 0.07 -1.64
CA PHE A 80 4.20 -1.20 -0.97
C PHE A 80 5.71 -1.34 -0.74
N ARG A 81 6.10 -1.85 0.42
CA ARG A 81 7.49 -2.21 0.75
C ARG A 81 7.60 -3.73 0.84
N LYS A 82 8.58 -4.29 0.11
CA LYS A 82 8.84 -5.72 0.10
C LYS A 82 9.34 -6.16 1.47
N GLY A 83 8.76 -7.21 2.01
CA GLY A 83 9.29 -7.95 3.13
C GLY A 83 10.26 -9.05 2.72
N VAL A 84 10.37 -10.03 3.60
CA VAL A 84 11.28 -11.17 3.46
C VAL A 84 10.46 -12.44 3.21
N ILE A 85 10.93 -13.27 2.29
CA ILE A 85 10.46 -14.65 2.17
C ILE A 85 11.38 -15.49 3.06
N PRO A 86 10.88 -16.12 4.13
CA PRO A 86 11.71 -16.97 4.98
C PRO A 86 12.16 -18.23 4.23
N PRO A 87 13.23 -18.89 4.67
CA PRO A 87 13.53 -20.25 4.19
C PRO A 87 12.37 -21.20 4.52
N ASP A 88 12.27 -22.30 3.78
CA ASP A 88 11.33 -23.37 4.12
C ASP A 88 11.62 -23.86 5.55
N ALA A 89 10.56 -24.12 6.32
CA ALA A 89 10.71 -24.67 7.66
C ALA A 89 11.32 -26.07 7.55
N GLU A 90 12.43 -26.32 8.26
CA GLU A 90 12.96 -27.67 8.48
C GLU A 90 11.99 -28.53 9.31
#